data_AF-I5C5Y7-F1
#
_entry.id   AF-I5C5Y7-F1
#
_cell.length_a   1.000
_cell.length_b   1.000
_cell.length_c   1.000
_cell.angle_alpha   90.00
_cell.angle_beta   90.00
_cell.angle_gamma   90.00
#
_symmetry.space_group_name_H-M   'P 1'
#
loop_
_entity.id
_entity.type
_entity.pdbx_description
1 polymer ?
#
loop_
_entity_poly.entity_id
_entity_poly.type
_entity_poly.pdbx_seq_one_letter_code
_entity_poly.pdbx_strand_id
1 'polypeptide(L)'
;MRPKLLFINNMAAPYQVKFCYALQKYFDAEMWFYTHLESNRPKWWALPLGDKCRVLEGSTFHPIFNYSNPNLFELVKEYNPDIVIAGGFFFPSQWNVKKMVQIK
;
A
#
# COMPACT_ATOMS: atom_id res chain seq x y z
N MET A 1 -7.72 21.59 -6.92
CA MET A 1 -7.89 20.14 -6.66
C MET A 1 -6.76 19.70 -5.74
N ARG A 2 -7.00 18.73 -4.84
CA ARG A 2 -5.92 18.12 -4.05
C ARG A 2 -5.20 17.07 -4.92
N PRO A 3 -3.89 16.85 -4.77
CA PRO A 3 -3.19 15.81 -5.52
C PRO A 3 -3.74 14.41 -5.15
N LYS A 4 -3.80 13.51 -6.14
CA LYS A 4 -4.16 12.11 -5.95
C LYS A 4 -2.98 11.33 -5.40
N LEU A 5 -3.15 10.75 -4.23
CA LEU A 5 -2.12 9.94 -3.57
C LEU A 5 -2.55 8.48 -3.56
N LEU A 6 -1.68 7.58 -4.01
CA LEU A 6 -1.90 6.14 -3.92
C LEU A 6 -0.87 5.51 -3.01
N PHE A 7 -1.31 4.84 -1.95
CA PHE A 7 -0.47 3.95 -1.15
C PHE A 7 -0.74 2.50 -1.54
N ILE A 8 0.29 1.71 -1.80
CA ILE A 8 0.15 0.27 -2.05
C ILE A 8 0.88 -0.46 -0.93
N ASN A 9 0.23 -1.37 -0.20
CA ASN A 9 0.83 -2.05 0.94
C ASN A 9 0.49 -3.54 0.99
N ASN A 10 1.27 -4.34 1.72
CA ASN A 10 1.07 -5.78 1.83
C ASN A 10 -0.32 -6.17 2.39
N MET A 11 -0.68 -5.65 3.57
CA MET A 11 -1.89 -6.02 4.29
C MET A 11 -2.53 -4.78 4.92
N ALA A 12 -3.86 -4.76 4.98
CA ALA A 12 -4.56 -3.70 5.68
C ALA A 12 -4.30 -3.76 7.19
N ALA A 13 -4.01 -2.59 7.78
CA ALA A 13 -3.97 -2.44 9.22
C ALA A 13 -4.86 -1.30 9.71
N PRO A 14 -5.46 -1.40 10.92
CA PRO A 14 -6.33 -0.38 11.47
C PRO A 14 -5.78 1.04 11.41
N TYR A 15 -4.48 1.20 11.73
CA TYR A 15 -3.83 2.49 11.71
C TYR A 15 -3.60 3.03 10.29
N GLN A 16 -3.45 2.16 9.28
CA GLN A 16 -3.31 2.57 7.88
C GLN A 16 -4.64 3.08 7.33
N VAL A 17 -5.74 2.40 7.65
CA VAL A 17 -7.08 2.89 7.30
C VAL A 17 -7.31 4.27 7.92
N LYS A 18 -7.05 4.43 9.22
CA LYS A 18 -7.13 5.75 9.89
C LYS A 18 -6.22 6.80 9.25
N PHE A 19 -5.01 6.42 8.88
CA PHE A 19 -4.05 7.31 8.23
C PHE A 19 -4.53 7.75 6.84
N CYS A 20 -5.11 6.84 6.04
CA CYS A 20 -5.73 7.17 4.75
C CYS A 20 -6.79 8.26 4.88
N TYR A 21 -7.67 8.14 5.88
CA TYR A 21 -8.70 9.15 6.14
C TYR A 21 -8.13 10.48 6.65
N ALA A 22 -7.08 10.45 7.48
CA ALA A 22 -6.39 11.66 7.92
C ALA A 22 -5.73 12.41 6.75
N LEU A 23 -5.22 11.68 5.74
CA LEU A 23 -4.60 12.26 4.55
C LEU A 23 -5.59 12.97 3.62
N GLN A 24 -6.90 12.68 3.72
CA GLN A 24 -7.93 13.32 2.87
C GLN A 24 -7.98 14.86 3.03
N LYS A 25 -7.46 15.39 4.14
CA LYS A 25 -7.29 16.84 4.36
C LYS A 25 -6.33 17.47 3.35
N TYR A 26 -5.34 16.72 2.87
CA TYR A 26 -4.23 17.20 2.06
C TYR A 26 -4.23 16.61 0.64
N PHE A 27 -4.75 15.39 0.47
CA PHE A 27 -4.76 14.62 -0.77
C PHE A 27 -6.15 14.08 -1.09
N ASP A 28 -6.37 13.62 -2.32
CA ASP A 28 -7.38 12.59 -2.60
C ASP A 28 -6.65 11.24 -2.52
N ALA A 29 -6.63 10.65 -1.32
CA ALA A 29 -5.78 9.50 -1.05
C ALA A 29 -6.55 8.18 -1.16
N GLU A 30 -5.92 7.17 -1.73
CA GLU A 30 -6.37 5.77 -1.64
C GLU A 30 -5.26 4.89 -1.07
N MET A 31 -5.65 3.84 -0.33
CA MET A 31 -4.75 2.77 0.09
C MET A 31 -5.19 1.42 -0.45
N TRP A 32 -4.32 0.79 -1.22
CA TRP A 32 -4.54 -0.51 -1.82
C TRP A 32 -3.70 -1.55 -1.10
N PHE A 33 -4.32 -2.68 -0.77
CA PHE A 33 -3.67 -3.77 -0.04
C PHE A 33 -3.67 -5.05 -0.87
N TYR A 34 -2.61 -5.85 -0.81
CA TYR A 34 -2.61 -7.16 -1.47
C TYR A 34 -3.45 -8.20 -0.72
N THR A 35 -3.59 -8.06 0.59
CA THR A 35 -4.48 -8.90 1.39
C THR A 35 -5.22 -8.08 2.45
N HIS A 36 -6.38 -8.58 2.89
CA HIS A 36 -7.12 -7.97 4.00
C HIS A 36 -6.48 -8.33 5.34
N LEU A 37 -6.23 -9.63 5.55
CA LEU A 37 -5.77 -10.18 6.81
C LEU A 37 -4.95 -11.44 6.55
N GLU A 38 -3.71 -11.46 7.02
CA GLU A 38 -2.90 -12.68 7.05
C GLU A 38 -3.29 -13.59 8.21
N SER A 39 -3.09 -14.90 8.05
CA SER A 39 -3.39 -15.91 9.07
C SER A 39 -2.63 -15.72 10.40
N ASN A 40 -1.52 -14.97 10.37
CA ASN A 40 -0.69 -14.63 11.52
C ASN A 40 -1.23 -13.40 12.31
N ARG A 41 -2.39 -12.84 11.94
CA ARG A 41 -3.00 -11.70 12.63
C ARG A 41 -4.29 -12.11 13.35
N PRO A 42 -4.60 -11.47 14.49
CA PRO A 42 -5.87 -11.70 15.17
C PRO A 42 -7.07 -11.27 14.31
N LYS A 43 -8.18 -12.01 14.40
CA LYS A 43 -9.40 -11.72 13.62
C LYS A 43 -9.94 -10.30 13.81
N TRP A 44 -9.78 -9.72 15.00
CA TRP A 44 -10.22 -8.34 15.30
C TRP A 44 -9.43 -7.26 14.52
N TRP A 45 -8.36 -7.65 13.82
CA TRP A 45 -7.59 -6.77 12.96
C TRP A 45 -8.28 -6.54 11.60
N ALA A 46 -9.19 -7.42 11.20
CA ALA A 46 -10.02 -7.24 10.01
C ALA A 46 -11.10 -6.19 10.28
N LEU A 47 -10.74 -4.93 10.05
CA LEU A 47 -11.67 -3.80 10.12
C LEU A 47 -12.31 -3.51 8.75
N PRO A 48 -13.48 -2.86 8.74
CA PRO A 48 -14.03 -2.27 7.52
C PRO A 48 -13.04 -1.26 6.92
N LEU A 49 -12.79 -1.37 5.61
CA LEU A 49 -11.84 -0.52 4.91
C LEU A 49 -12.42 0.84 4.51
N GLY A 50 -13.75 0.92 4.37
CA GLY A 50 -14.42 2.12 3.88
C GLY A 50 -14.28 2.32 2.37
N ASP A 51 -14.45 3.56 1.90
CA ASP A 51 -14.48 3.95 0.48
C ASP A 51 -13.11 4.39 -0.08
N LYS A 52 -12.12 4.62 0.79
CA LYS A 52 -10.76 5.07 0.39
C LYS A 52 -9.70 3.98 0.48
N CYS A 53 -10.07 2.80 0.97
CA CYS A 53 -9.16 1.68 1.11
C CYS A 53 -9.75 0.45 0.43
N ARG A 54 -8.94 -0.33 -0.30
CA ARG A 54 -9.38 -1.56 -0.96
C ARG A 54 -8.34 -2.66 -0.90
N VAL A 55 -8.79 -3.90 -0.99
CA VAL A 55 -7.92 -5.06 -1.25
C VAL A 55 -7.94 -5.32 -2.74
N LEU A 56 -6.76 -5.53 -3.31
CA LEU A 56 -6.58 -5.83 -4.72
C LEU A 56 -6.99 -7.28 -4.98
N GLU A 57 -8.03 -7.46 -5.78
CA GLU A 57 -8.48 -8.77 -6.24
C GLU A 57 -7.41 -9.43 -7.11
N GLY A 58 -7.30 -10.76 -7.01
CA GLY A 58 -6.31 -11.55 -7.76
C GLY A 58 -4.88 -11.47 -7.24
N SER A 59 -4.65 -10.89 -6.05
CA SER A 59 -3.33 -10.88 -5.42
C SER A 59 -2.93 -12.29 -4.96
N THR A 60 -1.68 -12.66 -5.19
CA THR A 60 -1.13 -13.97 -4.80
C THR A 60 0.09 -13.77 -3.91
N PHE A 61 0.12 -14.49 -2.79
CA PHE A 61 1.29 -14.55 -1.89
C PHE A 61 2.29 -15.59 -2.38
N HIS A 62 3.57 -15.20 -2.41
CA HIS A 62 4.72 -16.03 -2.73
C HIS A 62 5.68 -16.01 -1.54
N PRO A 63 6.19 -17.17 -1.08
CA PRO A 63 7.10 -17.22 0.07
C PRO A 63 8.37 -16.36 -0.08
N ILE A 64 8.89 -16.22 -1.30
CA ILE A 64 10.12 -15.47 -1.57
C ILE A 64 9.82 -14.04 -2.00
N PHE A 65 8.86 -13.82 -2.90
CA PHE A 65 8.57 -12.51 -3.51
C PHE A 65 7.48 -11.73 -2.78
N ASN A 66 6.94 -12.27 -1.68
CA ASN A 66 5.79 -11.72 -0.98
C ASN A 66 4.58 -11.63 -1.93
N TYR A 67 3.84 -10.53 -1.97
CA TYR A 67 2.67 -10.44 -2.83
C TYR A 67 3.00 -10.00 -4.26
N SER A 68 2.23 -10.55 -5.20
CA SER A 68 2.15 -10.08 -6.59
C SER A 68 0.70 -9.85 -6.97
N ASN A 69 0.45 -8.92 -7.89
CA ASN A 69 -0.85 -8.75 -8.52
C ASN A 69 -0.63 -8.45 -10.01
N PRO A 70 -1.14 -9.29 -10.94
CA PRO A 70 -0.88 -9.13 -12.37
C PRO A 70 -1.54 -7.87 -12.96
N ASN A 71 -2.58 -7.36 -12.32
CA ASN A 71 -3.36 -6.22 -12.80
C ASN A 71 -2.91 -4.89 -12.18
N LEU A 72 -1.93 -4.90 -11.26
CA LEU A 72 -1.54 -3.70 -10.51
C LEU A 72 -1.17 -2.53 -11.43
N PHE A 73 -0.40 -2.80 -12.49
CA PHE A 73 0.05 -1.75 -13.39
C PHE A 73 -1.11 -1.05 -14.11
N GLU A 74 -2.04 -1.82 -14.68
CA GLU A 74 -3.21 -1.25 -15.37
C GLU A 74 -4.15 -0.52 -14.38
N LEU A 75 -4.34 -1.08 -13.18
CA LEU A 75 -5.13 -0.43 -12.13
C LEU A 75 -4.54 0.93 -11.71
N VAL A 76 -3.21 1.01 -11.53
CA VAL A 76 -2.53 2.28 -11.20
C VAL A 76 -2.65 3.27 -12.35
N LYS A 77 -2.51 2.80 -13.60
CA LYS A 77 -2.63 3.64 -14.79
C LYS A 77 -4.04 4.21 -14.95
N GLU A 78 -5.07 3.40 -14.69
CA GLU A 78 -6.47 3.83 -14.69
C GLU A 78 -6.76 4.86 -13.58
N TYR A 79 -6.27 4.60 -12.36
CA TYR A 79 -6.44 5.52 -11.23
C TYR A 79 -5.75 6.87 -11.46
N ASN A 80 -4.63 6.85 -12.19
CA ASN A 80 -3.82 8.01 -12.57
C ASN A 80 -3.43 8.89 -11.35
N PRO A 81 -2.66 8.35 -10.38
CA PRO A 81 -2.21 9.09 -9.20
C PRO A 81 -1.09 10.07 -9.53
N ASP A 82 -1.09 11.22 -8.86
CA ASP A 82 0.02 12.19 -8.92
C ASP A 82 1.23 11.68 -8.11
N ILE A 83 0.98 10.93 -7.04
CA ILE A 83 2.00 10.39 -6.14
C ILE A 83 1.69 8.94 -5.81
N VAL A 84 2.70 8.06 -5.92
CA VAL A 84 2.60 6.65 -5.52
C VAL A 84 3.59 6.38 -4.38
N ILE A 85 3.10 5.77 -3.30
CA ILE A 85 3.91 5.28 -2.18
C ILE A 85 3.78 3.76 -2.11
N ALA A 86 4.87 3.06 -2.41
CA ALA A 86 4.98 1.62 -2.20
C ALA A 86 5.34 1.34 -0.73
N GLY A 87 4.33 1.01 0.07
CA GLY A 87 4.42 0.54 1.44
C GLY A 87 4.66 -0.96 1.57
N GLY A 88 5.28 -1.35 2.68
CA GLY A 88 5.45 -2.77 3.01
C GLY A 88 6.64 -3.38 2.27
N PHE A 89 7.59 -3.87 3.05
CA PHE A 89 8.95 -4.15 2.63
C PHE A 89 9.14 -5.21 1.54
N PHE A 90 10.21 -5.02 0.75
CA PHE A 90 11.08 -6.10 0.28
C PHE A 90 12.53 -5.71 0.47
N PHE A 91 13.27 -6.27 1.44
CA PHE A 91 14.67 -5.89 1.59
C PHE A 91 15.60 -7.00 2.06
N PRO A 92 16.57 -7.31 1.19
CA PRO A 92 17.97 -7.16 1.59
C PRO A 92 18.52 -5.76 1.28
N SER A 93 18.01 -5.07 0.26
CA SER A 93 18.65 -3.90 -0.38
C SER A 93 18.25 -2.52 0.15
N GLN A 94 17.43 -2.42 1.20
CA GLN A 94 17.42 -1.21 2.03
C GLN A 94 18.84 -0.93 2.57
N TRP A 95 19.70 -1.96 2.57
CA TRP A 95 21.15 -1.91 2.78
C TRP A 95 21.93 -0.87 1.97
N ASN A 96 21.48 -0.44 0.79
CA ASN A 96 22.23 0.53 -0.03
C ASN A 96 21.77 1.99 0.12
N VAL A 97 20.57 2.21 0.67
CA VAL A 97 20.08 3.57 1.01
C VAL A 97 21.00 4.24 2.06
N LYS A 98 21.72 3.46 2.88
CA LYS A 98 22.67 3.94 3.91
C LYS A 98 24.02 4.45 3.38
N LYS A 99 24.38 4.20 2.13
CA LYS A 99 25.70 4.57 1.56
C LYS A 99 25.65 5.73 0.56
N MET A 100 24.47 6.10 0.06
CA MET A 100 24.30 7.04 -1.06
C MET A 100 23.36 8.21 -0.79
N VAL A 101 23.02 8.50 0.47
CA VAL A 101 22.64 9.88 0.85
C VAL A 101 23.90 10.77 0.78
N GLN A 102 24.57 10.78 -0.37
CA GLN A 102 25.52 11.83 -0.73
C GLN A 102 24.66 13.05 -1.04
N ILE A 103 24.44 13.84 0.01
CA ILE A 103 24.22 15.27 -0.16
C ILE A 103 25.58 15.85 -0.50
N LYS A 104 25.81 16.08 -1.79
CA LYS A 104 26.42 17.30 -2.32
C LYS A 104 25.75 17.65 -3.63
#